data_AF-Q1EKP5-F1
#
_entry.id   AF-Q1EKP5-F1
#
_cell.length_a   1.000
_cell.length_b   1.000
_cell.length_c   1.000
_cell.angle_alpha   90.00
_cell.angle_beta   90.00
_cell.angle_gamma   90.00
#
_symmetry.space_group_name_H-M   'P 1'
#
loop_
_entity.id
_entity.type
_entity.pdbx_description
1 polymer ?
#
loop_
_entity_poly.entity_id
_entity_poly.type
_entity_poly.pdbx_seq_one_letter_code
_entity_poly.pdbx_strand_id
1 'polypeptide(L)'
;SGKAMAEGLWNLLKYRLPATVQCLSHSSAHVRALSTSVLRDILHAESLNFRYCKNFSEKNHHSEHLYYGKDIVVQDWNKAVEQCLAWEAHNRQTRGMSIALLALAANALGFSANV
;
A
#
# COMPACT_ATOMS: atom_id res chain seq x y z
N SER A 1 -21.40 -13.34 -3.15
CA SER A 1 -20.92 -12.53 -4.30
C SER A 1 -19.48 -12.14 -4.05
N GLY A 2 -18.60 -12.22 -5.07
CA GLY A 2 -17.16 -11.99 -4.90
C GLY A 2 -16.77 -10.56 -4.51
N LYS A 3 -17.56 -9.54 -4.92
CA LYS A 3 -17.28 -8.13 -4.64
C LYS A 3 -17.09 -7.84 -3.14
N ALA A 4 -18.03 -8.27 -2.31
CA ALA A 4 -17.98 -8.07 -0.86
C ALA A 4 -16.78 -8.79 -0.20
N MET A 5 -16.32 -9.90 -0.77
CA MET A 5 -15.15 -10.63 -0.28
C MET A 5 -13.85 -9.87 -0.60
N ALA A 6 -13.77 -9.25 -1.79
CA ALA A 6 -12.66 -8.36 -2.14
C ALA A 6 -12.63 -7.11 -1.26
N GLU A 7 -13.78 -6.44 -1.05
CA GLU A 7 -13.90 -5.27 -0.16
C GLU A 7 -13.51 -5.60 1.29
N GLY A 8 -13.92 -6.77 1.79
CA GLY A 8 -13.49 -7.29 3.09
C GLY A 8 -11.99 -7.54 3.19
N LEU A 9 -11.39 -8.17 2.16
CA LEU A 9 -9.94 -8.40 2.09
C LEU A 9 -9.15 -7.08 2.06
N TRP A 10 -9.58 -6.12 1.25
CA TRP A 10 -8.97 -4.79 1.21
C TRP A 10 -9.03 -4.11 2.58
N ASN A 11 -10.18 -4.11 3.26
CA ASN A 11 -10.28 -3.49 4.57
C ASN A 11 -9.42 -4.22 5.63
N LEU A 12 -9.33 -5.55 5.59
CA LEU A 12 -8.41 -6.33 6.44
C LEU A 12 -6.95 -5.93 6.21
N LEU A 13 -6.53 -5.78 4.95
CA LEU A 13 -5.18 -5.32 4.61
C LEU A 13 -4.91 -3.90 5.13
N LYS A 14 -5.91 -3.00 5.17
CA LYS A 14 -5.73 -1.63 5.73
C LYS A 14 -5.44 -1.69 7.22
N TYR A 15 -6.19 -2.50 7.97
CA TYR A 15 -5.96 -2.69 9.40
C TYR A 15 -4.63 -3.39 9.72
N ARG A 16 -4.04 -4.14 8.76
CA ARG A 16 -2.73 -4.78 8.92
C ARG A 16 -1.56 -3.91 8.47
N LEU A 17 -1.78 -2.92 7.60
CA LEU A 17 -0.73 -2.09 7.00
C LEU A 17 0.25 -1.46 8.02
N PRO A 18 -0.17 -0.84 9.14
CA PRO A 18 0.77 -0.28 10.12
C PRO A 18 1.67 -1.34 10.77
N ALA A 19 1.13 -2.53 11.05
CA ALA A 19 1.90 -3.64 11.61
C ALA A 19 2.90 -4.22 10.59
N THR A 20 2.52 -4.30 9.31
CA THR A 20 3.43 -4.70 8.22
C THR A 20 4.56 -3.68 8.05
N VAL A 21 4.28 -2.38 8.19
CA VAL A 21 5.31 -1.33 8.15
C VAL A 21 6.26 -1.41 9.38
N GLN A 22 5.74 -1.64 10.58
CA GLN A 22 6.58 -1.88 11.77
C GLN A 22 7.52 -3.08 11.59
N CYS A 23 7.06 -4.12 10.89
CA CYS A 23 7.88 -5.30 10.59
C CYS A 23 9.07 -5.01 9.65
N LEU A 24 9.10 -3.88 8.93
CA LEU A 24 10.28 -3.44 8.17
C LEU A 24 11.48 -3.10 9.06
N SER A 25 11.23 -2.74 10.32
CA SER A 25 12.28 -2.48 11.32
C SER A 25 12.56 -3.68 12.24
N HIS A 26 12.00 -4.85 11.95
CA HIS A 26 12.14 -6.06 12.77
C HIS A 26 13.57 -6.62 12.71
N SER A 27 14.01 -7.28 13.78
CA SER A 27 15.38 -7.84 13.91
C SER A 27 15.67 -8.97 12.91
N SER A 28 14.73 -9.91 12.74
CA SER A 28 14.83 -10.98 11.75
C SER A 28 14.77 -10.45 10.32
N ALA A 29 15.80 -10.74 9.52
CA ALA A 29 15.89 -10.35 8.12
C ALA A 29 14.78 -10.97 7.25
N HIS A 30 14.34 -12.19 7.58
CA HIS A 30 13.24 -12.85 6.86
C HIS A 30 11.91 -12.09 7.04
N VAL A 31 11.62 -11.60 8.25
CA VAL A 31 10.41 -10.79 8.52
C VAL A 31 10.43 -9.48 7.75
N ARG A 32 11.59 -8.80 7.68
CA ARG A 32 11.75 -7.58 6.86
C ARG A 32 11.51 -7.87 5.38
N ALA A 33 12.15 -8.91 4.84
CA ALA A 33 12.01 -9.29 3.42
C ALA A 33 10.55 -9.66 3.06
N LEU A 34 9.88 -10.46 3.90
CA LEU A 34 8.47 -10.81 3.73
C LEU A 34 7.57 -9.57 3.75
N SER A 35 7.78 -8.66 4.71
CA SER A 35 6.97 -7.44 4.83
C SER A 35 7.19 -6.48 3.65
N THR A 36 8.43 -6.35 3.16
CA THR A 36 8.74 -5.61 1.93
C THR A 36 8.12 -6.25 0.69
N SER A 37 7.96 -7.59 0.64
CA SER A 37 7.20 -8.23 -0.43
C SER A 37 5.73 -7.89 -0.33
N VAL A 38 5.09 -8.09 0.83
CA VAL A 38 3.64 -7.83 1.02
C VAL A 38 3.28 -6.37 0.66
N LEU A 39 4.08 -5.39 1.06
CA LEU A 39 3.85 -3.98 0.69
C LEU A 39 4.00 -3.74 -0.82
N ARG A 40 5.00 -4.35 -1.45
CA ARG A 40 5.19 -4.32 -2.91
C ARG A 40 4.01 -4.94 -3.64
N ASP A 41 3.55 -6.11 -3.20
CA ASP A 41 2.45 -6.84 -3.82
C ASP A 41 1.13 -6.04 -3.73
N ILE A 42 0.88 -5.33 -2.62
CA ILE A 42 -0.23 -4.38 -2.47
C ILE A 42 -0.14 -3.24 -3.50
N LEU A 43 1.01 -2.56 -3.58
CA LEU A 43 1.23 -1.43 -4.51
C LEU A 43 1.13 -1.87 -5.98
N HIS A 44 1.63 -3.06 -6.32
CA HIS A 44 1.48 -3.65 -7.65
C HIS A 44 0.01 -4.01 -7.96
N ALA A 45 -0.75 -4.51 -6.98
CA ALA A 45 -2.18 -4.82 -7.14
C ALA A 45 -3.03 -3.55 -7.36
N GLU A 46 -2.78 -2.46 -6.62
CA GLU A 46 -3.37 -1.13 -6.92
C GLU A 46 -3.06 -0.73 -8.37
N SER A 47 -1.78 -0.75 -8.74
CA SER A 47 -1.29 -0.35 -10.05
C SER A 47 -1.92 -1.15 -11.21
N LEU A 48 -2.18 -2.45 -10.99
CA LEU A 48 -2.89 -3.31 -11.94
C LEU A 48 -4.39 -3.01 -12.03
N ASN A 49 -5.07 -2.79 -10.90
CA ASN A 49 -6.48 -2.40 -10.88
C ASN A 49 -6.69 -1.05 -11.60
N PHE A 50 -5.82 -0.06 -11.35
CA PHE A 50 -5.87 1.23 -12.03
C PHE A 50 -5.70 1.09 -13.56
N ARG A 51 -4.71 0.30 -14.02
CA ARG A 51 -4.53 0.00 -15.44
C ARG A 51 -5.74 -0.70 -16.06
N TYR A 52 -6.34 -1.66 -15.36
CA TYR A 52 -7.53 -2.37 -15.85
C TYR A 52 -8.71 -1.42 -16.05
N CYS A 53 -9.03 -0.59 -15.05
CA CYS A 53 -10.10 0.41 -15.14
C CYS A 53 -9.84 1.43 -16.27
N LYS A 54 -8.60 1.91 -16.41
CA LYS A 54 -8.24 2.84 -17.49
C LYS A 54 -8.46 2.21 -18.88
N ASN A 55 -7.96 0.99 -19.09
CA ASN A 55 -8.05 0.27 -20.37
C ASN A 55 -9.49 -0.08 -20.78
N PHE A 56 -10.43 -0.12 -19.83
CA PHE A 56 -11.87 -0.29 -20.09
C PHE A 56 -12.56 1.01 -20.50
N SER A 57 -12.07 2.15 -20.01
CA SER A 57 -12.58 3.49 -20.33
C SER A 57 -12.20 3.90 -21.76
N GLU A 58 -10.90 3.83 -22.11
CA GLU A 58 -10.39 4.26 -23.42
C GLU A 58 -10.95 3.47 -24.62
N LYS A 59 -11.61 2.32 -24.39
CA LYS A 59 -12.21 1.49 -25.45
C LYS A 59 -13.69 1.75 -25.72
N ASN A 60 -14.38 2.49 -24.85
CA ASN A 60 -15.84 2.66 -24.90
C ASN A 60 -16.23 4.15 -25.03
N HIS A 61 -15.89 4.76 -26.16
CA HIS A 61 -16.19 6.16 -26.49
C HIS A 61 -17.69 6.54 -26.62
N HIS A 62 -18.61 5.67 -26.20
CA HIS A 62 -20.06 5.89 -26.36
C HIS A 62 -20.93 5.25 -25.26
N SER A 63 -20.51 5.40 -23.99
CA SER A 63 -21.41 5.15 -22.85
C SER A 63 -21.22 6.21 -21.77
N GLU A 64 -22.10 7.21 -21.78
CA GLU A 64 -22.55 7.81 -20.53
C GLU A 64 -23.17 6.71 -19.64
N HIS A 65 -23.35 6.99 -18.34
CA HIS A 65 -24.02 6.10 -17.38
C HIS A 65 -23.40 4.72 -17.06
N LEU A 66 -22.12 4.47 -17.32
CA LEU A 66 -21.39 3.40 -16.63
C LEU A 66 -21.09 3.77 -15.16
N TYR A 67 -22.12 3.65 -14.32
CA TYR A 67 -22.12 3.87 -12.87
C TYR A 67 -21.34 2.78 -12.08
N TYR A 68 -20.18 2.35 -12.58
CA TYR A 68 -19.37 1.30 -11.98
C TYR A 68 -18.52 1.80 -10.80
N GLY A 69 -19.21 2.03 -9.68
CA GLY A 69 -18.59 1.97 -8.35
C GLY A 69 -17.56 3.05 -8.03
N LYS A 70 -17.99 4.31 -7.99
CA LYS A 70 -17.27 5.41 -7.30
C LYS A 70 -16.98 5.06 -5.81
N ASP A 71 -17.73 4.10 -5.26
CA ASP A 71 -17.59 3.52 -3.92
C ASP A 71 -16.64 2.32 -3.82
N ILE A 72 -16.10 1.79 -4.94
CA ILE A 72 -14.80 1.13 -4.83
C ILE A 72 -13.83 2.26 -4.58
N VAL A 73 -13.60 2.52 -3.28
CA VAL A 73 -12.65 3.51 -2.83
C VAL A 73 -11.30 3.13 -3.40
N VAL A 74 -10.92 3.82 -4.48
CA VAL A 74 -9.53 3.96 -4.94
C VAL A 74 -8.83 4.78 -3.86
N GLN A 75 -8.56 4.07 -2.75
CA GLN A 75 -7.41 4.27 -1.90
C GLN A 75 -6.26 4.67 -2.80
N ASP A 76 -5.61 5.76 -2.44
CA ASP A 76 -4.22 5.99 -2.83
C ASP A 76 -3.36 5.16 -1.86
N TRP A 77 -2.90 3.99 -2.32
CA TRP A 77 -2.16 3.03 -1.49
C TRP A 77 -0.70 3.40 -1.38
N ASN A 78 -0.19 4.08 -2.40
CA ASN A 78 1.08 4.78 -2.31
C ASN A 78 1.05 5.74 -1.11
N LYS A 79 0.05 6.62 -1.02
CA LYS A 79 -0.15 7.52 0.12
C LYS A 79 -0.45 6.81 1.45
N ALA A 80 -1.22 5.71 1.45
CA ALA A 80 -1.49 4.97 2.68
C ALA A 80 -0.21 4.30 3.24
N VAL A 81 0.64 3.76 2.37
CA VAL A 81 1.95 3.21 2.73
C VAL A 81 2.89 4.33 3.19
N GLU A 82 2.98 5.44 2.46
CA GLU A 82 3.78 6.63 2.80
C GLU A 82 3.42 7.19 4.18
N GLN A 83 2.12 7.34 4.49
CA GLN A 83 1.66 7.82 5.80
C GLN A 83 2.02 6.86 6.94
N CYS A 84 1.93 5.54 6.71
CA CYS A 84 2.33 4.54 7.71
C CYS A 84 3.85 4.52 7.91
N LEU A 85 4.63 4.67 6.82
CA LEU A 85 6.09 4.79 6.85
C LEU A 85 6.50 6.03 7.68
N ALA A 86 5.97 7.21 7.36
CA ALA A 86 6.27 8.48 8.05
C ALA A 86 5.90 8.42 9.54
N TRP A 87 4.76 7.81 9.88
CA TRP A 87 4.36 7.63 11.29
C TRP A 87 5.33 6.71 12.04
N GLU A 88 5.76 5.59 11.45
CA GLU A 88 6.72 4.69 12.11
C GLU A 88 8.11 5.32 12.22
N ALA A 89 8.58 6.07 11.21
CA ALA A 89 9.85 6.80 11.32
C ALA A 89 9.82 7.80 12.48
N HIS A 90 8.76 8.59 12.60
CA HIS A 90 8.57 9.51 13.72
C HIS A 90 8.49 8.78 15.08
N ASN A 91 7.73 7.68 15.16
CA ASN A 91 7.65 6.81 16.35
C ASN A 91 9.02 6.22 16.73
N ARG A 92 9.90 5.94 15.76
CA ARG A 92 11.26 5.47 16.02
C ARG A 92 12.20 6.59 16.46
N GLN A 93 12.19 7.73 15.77
CA GLN A 93 12.99 8.91 16.13
C GLN A 93 12.69 9.38 17.56
N THR A 94 11.40 9.51 17.92
CA THR A 94 10.96 9.89 19.28
C THR A 94 11.34 8.87 20.37
N ARG A 95 11.60 7.61 19.99
CA ARG A 95 12.13 6.56 20.87
C ARG A 95 13.66 6.42 20.82
N GLY A 96 14.38 7.30 20.12
CA GLY A 96 15.84 7.20 19.93
C GLY A 96 16.29 6.00 19.09
N MET A 97 15.38 5.36 18.34
CA MET A 97 15.66 4.17 17.55
C MET A 97 16.09 4.52 16.13
N SER A 98 17.07 3.79 15.59
CA SER A 98 17.50 3.96 14.20
C SER A 98 16.37 3.66 13.20
N ILE A 99 16.21 4.56 12.23
CA ILE A 99 15.32 4.43 11.06
C ILE A 99 16.01 3.80 9.84
N ALA A 100 17.30 3.45 9.90
CA ALA A 100 18.05 3.03 8.72
C ALA A 100 17.44 1.82 7.98
N LEU A 101 16.90 0.83 8.69
CA LEU A 101 16.20 -0.31 8.10
C LEU A 101 14.89 0.09 7.42
N LEU A 102 14.16 1.06 8.01
CA LEU A 102 12.92 1.59 7.47
C LEU A 102 13.16 2.41 6.20
N ALA A 103 14.17 3.29 6.20
CA ALA A 103 14.56 4.08 5.03
C ALA A 103 15.07 3.20 3.87
N LEU A 104 15.84 2.14 4.17
CA LEU A 104 16.23 1.14 3.16
C LEU A 104 15.02 0.42 2.56
N ALA A 105 14.02 0.07 3.38
CA ALA A 105 12.79 -0.55 2.90
C ALA A 105 11.91 0.42 2.10
N ALA A 106 11.80 1.69 2.52
CA ALA A 106 11.08 2.75 1.82
C ALA A 106 11.66 2.98 0.41
N ASN A 107 12.99 3.15 0.31
CA ASN A 107 13.70 3.24 -0.97
C ASN A 107 13.43 1.99 -1.85
N ALA A 108 13.48 0.79 -1.26
CA ALA A 108 13.21 -0.47 -1.98
C ALA A 108 11.74 -0.66 -2.41
N LEU A 109 10.82 0.21 -1.94
CA LEU A 109 9.41 0.29 -2.33
C LEU A 109 9.11 1.50 -3.24
N GLY A 110 10.08 2.38 -3.49
CA GLY A 110 9.93 3.57 -4.34
C GLY A 110 9.63 4.89 -3.60
N PHE A 111 9.62 4.88 -2.27
CA PHE A 111 9.42 6.09 -1.46
C PHE A 111 10.76 6.77 -1.12
N SER A 112 10.71 8.06 -0.81
CA SER A 112 11.88 8.85 -0.41
C SER A 112 12.51 8.32 0.89
N ALA A 113 13.82 8.47 1.05
CA ALA A 113 14.53 8.14 2.30
C ALA A 113 14.22 9.07 3.48
N ASN A 114 13.67 10.27 3.23
CA ASN A 114 13.28 11.27 4.24
C ASN A 114 11.92 10.94 4.89
N VAL A 115 11.76 9.68 5.29
CA VAL A 115 10.63 9.17 6.09
C VAL A 115 10.79 9.58 7.55
#